data_AF-A0A2T3QT77-F1
#
_entry.id   AF-A0A2T3QT77-F1
#
_cell.length_a   1.000
_cell.length_b   1.000
_cell.length_c   1.000
_cell.angle_alpha   90.00
_cell.angle_beta   90.00
_cell.angle_gamma   90.00
#
_symmetry.space_group_name_H-M   'P 1'
#
loop_
_entity.id
_entity.type
_entity.pdbx_description
1 polymer ?
#
loop_
_entity_poly.entity_id
_entity_poly.type
_entity_poly.pdbx_seq_one_letter_code
_entity_poly.pdbx_strand_id
1 'polypeptide(L)' 'MWFEGKKKTTVVDKDKLISEIHELVLKQYSQHDIKLIKNITSKGGIELHFAVAGEDVLQMSIESSNV' A
#
# COMPACT_ATOMS: atom_id res chain seq x y z
N MET A 1 -30.44 24.06 16.44
CA MET A 1 -28.98 23.89 16.64
C MET A 1 -28.43 23.30 15.35
N TRP A 2 -27.53 24.02 14.68
CA TRP A 2 -26.90 23.56 13.44
C TRP A 2 -25.68 22.72 13.83
N PHE A 3 -25.76 21.40 13.62
CA PHE A 3 -24.60 20.54 13.72
C PHE A 3 -23.86 20.64 12.39
N GLU A 4 -22.94 21.61 12.29
CA GLU A 4 -21.89 21.57 11.27
C GLU A 4 -21.02 20.35 11.57
N GLY A 5 -21.32 19.24 10.90
CA GLY A 5 -20.46 18.07 10.90
C GLY A 5 -19.11 18.46 10.34
N LYS A 6 -18.12 18.70 11.22
CA LYS A 6 -16.74 18.84 10.82
C LYS A 6 -16.36 17.58 10.06
N LYS A 7 -16.26 17.65 8.73
CA LYS A 7 -15.62 16.64 7.90
C LYS A 7 -14.18 16.52 8.43
N LYS A 8 -13.93 15.53 9.29
CA LYS A 8 -12.57 15.03 9.50
C LYS A 8 -12.20 14.39 8.18
N THR A 9 -11.58 15.16 7.29
CA THR A 9 -10.69 14.60 6.28
C THR A 9 -9.57 13.95 7.05
N THR A 10 -9.75 12.68 7.39
CA THR A 10 -8.65 11.84 7.85
C THR A 10 -7.66 11.84 6.70
N VAL A 11 -6.60 12.62 6.83
CA VAL A 11 -5.47 12.54 5.90
C VAL A 11 -4.87 11.18 6.16
N VAL A 12 -5.30 10.19 5.36
CA VAL A 12 -4.72 8.86 5.40
C VAL A 12 -3.32 8.99 4.84
N ASP A 13 -2.34 8.83 5.70
CA ASP A 13 -0.94 8.71 5.30
C ASP A 13 -0.80 7.40 4.51
N LYS A 14 -0.81 7.53 3.19
CA LYS A 14 -0.77 6.40 2.25
C LYS A 14 0.55 5.64 2.39
N ASP A 15 1.65 6.32 2.65
CA ASP A 15 2.97 5.71 2.78
C ASP A 15 3.06 4.85 4.03
N LYS A 16 2.51 5.37 5.14
CA LYS A 16 2.40 4.61 6.39
C LYS A 16 1.49 3.39 6.23
N LEU A 17 0.31 3.56 5.64
CA LEU A 17 -0.64 2.45 5.41
C LEU A 17 -0.03 1.35 4.52
N ILE A 18 0.65 1.73 3.43
CA ILE A 18 1.33 0.77 2.55
C ILE A 18 2.41 0.00 3.29
N SER A 19 3.16 0.68 4.16
CA SER A 19 4.22 0.05 4.96
C SER A 19 3.64 -0.92 6.00
N GLU A 20 2.53 -0.56 6.66
CA GLU A 20 1.82 -1.45 7.59
C GLU A 20 1.27 -2.70 6.89
N ILE A 21 0.67 -2.56 5.69
CA ILE A 21 0.18 -3.69 4.88
C ILE A 21 1.35 -4.60 4.50
N HIS A 22 2.48 -4.03 4.09
CA HIS A 22 3.67 -4.78 3.73
C HIS A 22 4.20 -5.61 4.90
N GLU A 23 4.29 -5.04 6.09
CA GLU A 23 4.71 -5.77 7.29
C GLU A 23 3.73 -6.88 7.68
N LEU A 24 2.41 -6.63 7.57
CA LEU A 24 1.39 -7.64 7.86
C LEU A 24 1.49 -8.84 6.91
N VAL A 25 1.68 -8.60 5.62
CA VAL A 25 1.83 -9.66 4.62
C VAL A 25 3.12 -10.45 4.87
N LEU A 26 4.24 -9.77 5.09
CA LEU A 26 5.51 -10.44 5.42
C LEU A 26 5.39 -11.31 6.66
N LYS A 27 4.73 -10.81 7.71
CA LYS A 27 4.55 -11.57 8.96
C LYS A 27 3.65 -12.79 8.75
N GLN A 28 2.48 -12.59 8.15
CA GLN A 28 1.46 -13.62 7.99
C GLN A 28 1.91 -14.74 7.05
N TYR A 29 2.66 -14.39 6.00
CA TYR A 29 3.06 -15.33 4.97
C TYR A 29 4.56 -15.64 4.95
N SER A 30 5.31 -15.29 6.00
CA SER A 30 6.74 -15.59 6.14
C SER A 30 7.09 -17.08 5.97
N GLN A 31 6.16 -17.98 6.27
CA GLN A 31 6.33 -19.44 6.13
C GLN A 31 5.90 -19.98 4.75
N HIS A 32 5.33 -19.13 3.91
CA HIS A 32 4.92 -19.46 2.55
C HIS A 32 5.84 -18.71 1.58
N ASP A 33 5.98 -19.21 0.35
CA ASP A 33 6.72 -18.49 -0.69
C ASP A 33 5.87 -17.36 -1.29
N ILE A 34 5.36 -16.49 -0.41
CA ILE A 34 4.52 -15.36 -0.74
C ILE A 34 5.27 -14.10 -0.31
N LYS A 35 5.44 -13.17 -1.25
CA LYS A 35 6.19 -11.94 -1.04
C LYS A 35 5.38 -10.76 -1.53
N LEU A 36 5.30 -9.71 -0.72
CA LEU A 36 4.91 -8.40 -1.21
C LEU A 36 6.19 -7.58 -1.38
N ILE A 37 6.47 -7.11 -2.60
CA ILE A 37 7.64 -6.30 -2.93
C ILE A 37 7.15 -4.88 -3.15
N LYS A 38 7.72 -3.93 -2.40
CA LYS A 38 7.46 -2.49 -2.54
C LYS A 38 8.61 -1.84 -3.29
N ASN A 39 8.32 -1.30 -4.47
CA ASN A 39 9.24 -0.49 -5.25
C ASN A 39 8.77 0.96 -5.25
N ILE A 40 9.71 1.90 -5.13
CA ILE A 40 9.44 3.33 -5.29
C ILE A 40 10.00 3.73 -6.65
N THR A 41 9.12 4.20 -7.53
CA THR A 41 9.52 4.60 -8.89
C THR A 41 10.24 5.95 -8.84
N SER A 42 11.06 6.22 -9.86
CA SER A 42 11.81 7.48 -9.99
C SER A 42 10.92 8.73 -10.04
N LYS A 43 9.62 8.56 -10.31
CA LYS A 43 8.60 9.62 -10.32
C LYS A 43 7.88 9.79 -8.99
N GLY A 44 8.29 9.06 -7.94
CA GLY A 44 7.62 9.10 -6.63
C GLY A 44 6.34 8.26 -6.54
N GLY A 45 6.06 7.43 -7.54
CA GLY A 45 4.98 6.44 -7.47
C GLY A 45 5.40 5.21 -6.67
N ILE A 46 4.43 4.46 -6.16
CA ILE A 46 4.67 3.20 -5.44
C ILE A 46 4.16 2.05 -6.30
N GLU A 47 5.05 1.10 -6.60
CA GLU A 47 4.70 -0.17 -7.20
C GLU A 47 4.70 -1.26 -6.13
N LEU A 48 3.61 -2.01 -6.06
CA LEU A 48 3.43 -3.16 -5.18
C LEU A 48 3.27 -4.42 -6.03
N HIS A 49 4.17 -5.37 -5.83
CA HIS A 49 4.19 -6.65 -6.53
C HIS A 49 3.90 -7.74 -5.51
N PHE A 50 2.86 -8.52 -5.73
CA PHE A 50 2.50 -9.64 -4.90
C PHE A 50 2.86 -10.93 -5.65
N ALA A 51 3.93 -11.56 -5.20
CA ALA A 51 4.45 -12.79 -5.77
C ALA A 51 4.05 -13.99 -4.91
N VAL A 52 3.64 -15.09 -5.57
CA VAL A 52 3.29 -16.37 -4.95
C VAL A 52 4.04 -17.46 -5.69
N ALA A 53 4.81 -18.28 -4.96
CA ALA A 53 5.65 -19.35 -5.50
C ALA A 53 6.62 -18.87 -6.61
N GLY A 54 7.12 -17.64 -6.48
CA GLY A 54 8.01 -17.01 -7.46
C GLY A 54 7.33 -16.41 -8.68
N GLU A 55 6.00 -16.50 -8.81
CA GLU A 55 5.23 -15.87 -9.89
C GLU A 55 4.53 -14.60 -9.37
N ASP A 56 4.66 -13.49 -10.10
CA ASP A 56 3.91 -12.27 -9.80
C ASP A 56 2.44 -12.47 -10.18
N VAL A 57 1.56 -12.54 -9.18
CA VAL A 57 0.12 -12.77 -9.38
C VAL A 57 -0.69 -11.47 -9.35
N LEU A 58 -0.16 -10.42 -8.73
CA LEU A 58 -0.81 -9.11 -8.69
C LEU A 58 0.23 -7.99 -8.66
N GLN A 59 0.11 -7.07 -9.61
CA GLN A 59 0.91 -5.85 -9.65
C GLN A 59 -0.02 -4.64 -9.52
N MET A 60 0.32 -3.71 -8.63
CA MET A 60 -0.45 -2.49 -8.38
C MET A 60 0.48 -1.29 -8.46
N SER A 61 0.11 -0.29 -9.27
CA SER A 61 0.82 0.99 -9.34
C SER A 61 -0.02 2.08 -8.70
N ILE A 62 0.54 2.75 -7.70
CA ILE A 62 -0.06 3.86 -6.99
C ILE A 62 0.74 5.09 -7.36
N GLU A 63 0.24 5.83 -8.33
CA GLU A 63 0.80 7.13 -8.68
C GLU A 63 0.29 8.19 -7.69
N SER A 64 1.17 9.10 -7.28
CA SER A 64 0.73 10.31 -6.59
C SER A 64 -0.12 11.13 -7.57
N SER A 65 -1.44 11.05 -7.45
CA SER A 65 -2.33 11.97 -8.14
C SER A 65 -2.06 13.37 -7.59
N ASN A 66 -1.20 14.14 -8.27
CA ASN A 66 -1.17 15.58 -8.10
C ASN A 66 -2.52 16.09 -8.60
N VAL A 67 -3.43 16.36 -7.65
CA VAL A 67 -4.67 17.11 -7.87
C VAL A 67 -4.61 18.35 -7.00
#